data_AF-A0A936Y609-F1
#
_entry.id   AF-A0A936Y609-F1
#
_cell.length_a   1.000
_cell.length_b   1.000
_cell.length_c   1.000
_cell.angle_alpha   90.00
_cell.angle_beta   90.00
_cell.angle_gamma   90.00
#
_symmetry.space_group_name_H-M   'P 1'
#
loop_
_entity.id
_entity.type
_entity.pdbx_description
1 polymer ?
#
loop_
_entity_poly.entity_id
_entity_poly.type
_entity_poly.pdbx_seq_one_letter_code
_entity_poly.pdbx_strand_id
1 'polypeptide(L)'
;MQRAQFAQFLCSLVMLHGASGIAQTLPPEIRSSSPTLALTGESKLTFFGLEVYKASLWRNANFVADNYAQHEFALDLNYLRNFQGKDIAKRSIEEMRRASKLDESLLQTGIAMQKYSERASGRQHHRLSPAR
;
A
#
# COMPACT_ATOMS: atom_id res chain seq x y z
N MET A 1 44.32 -23.10 -23.52
CA MET A 1 43.04 -23.62 -24.03
C MET A 1 42.09 -23.72 -22.86
N GLN A 2 41.16 -22.76 -22.79
CA GLN A 2 40.01 -22.69 -21.91
C GLN A 2 39.03 -23.80 -22.32
N ARG A 3 38.44 -24.54 -21.38
CA ARG A 3 37.06 -25.05 -21.42
C ARG A 3 36.83 -26.12 -20.35
N ALA A 4 35.68 -25.98 -19.67
CA ALA A 4 35.00 -26.98 -18.85
C ALA A 4 35.61 -27.25 -17.46
N GLN A 5 35.26 -26.41 -16.48
CA GLN A 5 35.05 -26.80 -15.06
C GLN A 5 34.46 -25.62 -14.27
N PHE A 6 33.23 -25.22 -14.59
CA PHE A 6 32.40 -24.36 -13.73
C PHE A 6 30.93 -24.81 -13.79
N ALA A 7 30.73 -26.13 -13.91
CA ALA A 7 29.45 -26.76 -13.67
C ALA A 7 29.54 -27.45 -12.31
N GLN A 8 28.55 -27.22 -11.46
CA GLN A 8 28.37 -27.80 -10.12
C GLN A 8 29.09 -27.09 -8.97
N PHE A 9 28.60 -25.91 -8.59
CA PHE A 9 28.34 -25.60 -7.18
C PHE A 9 27.21 -24.56 -7.11
N LEU A 10 26.27 -24.76 -6.18
CA LEU A 10 25.07 -23.94 -5.90
C LEU A 10 23.77 -24.36 -6.61
N CYS A 11 23.57 -25.66 -6.81
CA CYS A 11 22.24 -26.24 -6.69
C CYS A 11 22.10 -26.79 -5.28
N SER A 12 21.47 -26.02 -4.38
CA SER A 12 20.77 -26.45 -3.15
C SER A 12 20.69 -25.27 -2.18
N LEU A 13 19.55 -24.59 -2.18
CA LEU A 13 18.81 -24.05 -1.02
C LEU A 13 18.05 -22.77 -1.42
N VAL A 14 17.22 -22.87 -2.46
CA VAL A 14 16.05 -22.02 -2.58
C VAL A 14 14.88 -22.97 -2.48
N MET A 15 14.16 -22.92 -1.37
CA MET A 15 12.70 -23.09 -1.26
C MET A 15 12.34 -23.33 0.21
N LEU A 16 12.56 -22.31 1.05
CA LEU A 16 11.75 -22.15 2.25
C LEU A 16 11.38 -20.68 2.43
N HIS A 17 10.64 -20.14 1.46
CA HIS A 17 9.83 -18.96 1.74
C HIS A 17 8.42 -19.46 2.01
N GLY A 18 8.14 -19.71 3.29
CA GLY A 18 6.78 -19.91 3.75
C GLY A 18 5.97 -18.68 3.37
N ALA A 19 5.07 -18.85 2.40
CA ALA A 19 4.07 -17.85 2.08
C ALA A 19 3.03 -17.85 3.21
N SER A 20 3.36 -17.22 4.33
CA SER A 20 2.34 -16.72 5.25
C SER A 20 1.71 -15.48 4.61
N GLY A 21 0.85 -15.72 3.63
CA GLY A 21 -0.11 -14.74 3.16
C GLY A 21 -1.14 -14.55 4.27
N ILE A 22 -1.01 -13.47 5.05
CA ILE A 22 -2.14 -13.00 5.84
C ILE A 22 -3.20 -12.62 4.80
N ALA A 23 -4.31 -13.35 4.76
CA ALA A 23 -5.43 -13.05 3.87
C ALA A 23 -5.89 -11.63 4.18
N GLN A 24 -5.81 -10.74 3.19
CA GLN A 24 -6.29 -9.38 3.38
C GLN A 24 -7.82 -9.42 3.37
N THR A 25 -8.41 -8.90 4.44
CA THR A 25 -9.85 -8.84 4.56
C THR A 25 -10.29 -7.42 4.28
N LEU A 26 -11.24 -7.23 3.36
CA LEU A 26 -11.73 -5.90 2.98
C LEU A 26 -12.09 -5.09 4.24
N PRO A 27 -11.70 -3.82 4.39
CA PRO A 27 -12.04 -3.04 5.57
C PRO A 27 -13.56 -3.07 5.85
N PRO A 28 -13.99 -3.21 7.12
CA PRO A 28 -15.41 -3.35 7.47
C PRO A 28 -16.26 -2.15 7.03
N GLU A 29 -15.66 -0.97 6.94
CA GLU A 29 -16.30 0.26 6.45
C GLU A 29 -16.75 0.10 4.99
N ILE A 30 -15.88 -0.47 4.15
CA ILE A 30 -16.16 -0.72 2.72
C ILE A 30 -17.11 -1.91 2.55
N ARG A 31 -16.96 -2.97 3.36
CA ARG A 31 -17.91 -4.10 3.31
C ARG A 31 -19.35 -3.68 3.57
N SER A 32 -19.54 -2.70 4.45
CA SER A 32 -20.87 -2.22 4.83
C SER A 32 -21.52 -1.39 3.72
N SER A 33 -20.74 -0.62 2.95
CA SER A 33 -21.23 0.15 1.79
C SER A 33 -21.34 -0.68 0.51
N SER A 34 -20.56 -1.76 0.42
CA SER A 34 -20.31 -2.47 -0.84
C SER A 34 -20.35 -4.00 -0.65
N PRO A 35 -21.51 -4.57 -0.26
CA PRO A 35 -21.62 -5.96 0.19
C PRO A 35 -21.37 -6.99 -0.92
N THR A 36 -21.44 -6.60 -2.19
CA THR A 36 -21.27 -7.48 -3.34
C THR A 36 -19.80 -7.65 -3.77
N LEU A 37 -18.88 -6.85 -3.21
CA LEU A 37 -17.46 -6.91 -3.56
C LEU A 37 -16.82 -8.18 -3.02
N ALA A 38 -16.25 -8.99 -3.91
CA ALA A 38 -15.53 -10.21 -3.57
C ALA A 38 -14.06 -10.11 -3.97
N LEU A 39 -13.17 -10.66 -3.15
CA LEU A 39 -11.74 -10.73 -3.45
C LEU A 39 -11.55 -11.54 -4.73
N THR A 40 -11.01 -10.93 -5.76
CA THR A 40 -10.81 -11.57 -7.07
C THR A 40 -9.35 -11.68 -7.47
N GLY A 41 -8.45 -10.91 -6.84
CA GLY A 41 -7.03 -11.00 -7.13
C GLY A 41 -6.17 -10.48 -5.99
N GLU A 42 -5.02 -11.12 -5.80
CA GLU A 42 -3.97 -10.67 -4.91
C GLU A 42 -2.63 -10.71 -5.66
N SER A 43 -1.77 -9.75 -5.39
CA SER A 43 -0.41 -9.70 -5.94
C SER A 43 0.56 -9.10 -4.94
N LYS A 44 1.85 -9.35 -5.15
CA LYS A 44 2.92 -8.79 -4.31
C LYS A 44 3.99 -8.19 -5.22
N LEU A 45 4.26 -6.90 -5.04
CA LEU A 45 5.38 -6.26 -5.72
C LEU A 45 6.68 -6.51 -4.95
N THR A 46 7.68 -7.03 -5.64
CA THR A 46 9.04 -7.18 -5.13
C THR A 46 10.00 -6.42 -6.03
N PHE A 47 10.88 -5.62 -5.44
CA PHE A 47 11.87 -4.81 -6.16
C PHE A 47 13.25 -5.03 -5.53
N PHE A 48 14.22 -5.47 -6.33
CA PHE A 48 15.56 -5.87 -5.85
C PHE A 48 15.53 -6.83 -4.64
N GLY A 49 14.63 -7.81 -4.65
CA GLY A 49 14.47 -8.78 -3.55
C GLY A 49 13.74 -8.23 -2.32
N LEU A 50 13.34 -6.96 -2.32
CA LEU A 50 12.57 -6.35 -1.24
C LEU A 50 11.09 -6.37 -1.57
N GLU A 51 10.29 -6.97 -0.70
CA GLU A 51 8.82 -6.87 -0.78
C GLU A 51 8.40 -5.41 -0.53
N VAL A 52 7.67 -4.81 -1.47
CA VAL A 52 7.28 -3.40 -1.42
C VAL A 52 5.86 -3.26 -0.90
N TYR A 53 4.90 -3.94 -1.53
CA TYR A 53 3.51 -3.99 -1.09
C TYR A 53 2.85 -5.32 -1.47
N LYS A 54 1.75 -5.62 -0.79
CA LYS A 54 0.75 -6.61 -1.21
C LYS A 54 -0.49 -5.86 -1.68
N ALA A 55 -0.91 -6.10 -2.92
CA ALA A 55 -2.11 -5.52 -3.50
C ALA A 55 -3.24 -6.56 -3.51
N SER A 56 -4.44 -6.14 -3.16
CA SER A 56 -5.64 -6.97 -3.16
C SER A 56 -6.75 -6.24 -3.89
N LEU A 57 -7.45 -6.94 -4.78
CA LEU A 57 -8.51 -6.38 -5.62
C LEU A 57 -9.83 -7.08 -5.29
N TRP A 58 -10.81 -6.29 -4.85
CA TRP A 58 -12.20 -6.73 -4.69
C TRP A 58 -13.06 -6.09 -5.78
N ARG A 59 -13.91 -6.87 -6.42
CA ARG A 59 -14.76 -6.41 -7.51
C ARG A 59 -16.06 -7.21 -7.55
N ASN A 60 -17.07 -6.65 -8.19
CA ASN A 60 -18.32 -7.35 -8.47
C ASN A 60 -18.14 -8.33 -9.65
N ALA A 61 -19.03 -9.33 -9.74
CA ALA A 61 -18.97 -10.35 -10.79
C ALA A 61 -19.09 -9.79 -12.22
N ASN A 62 -19.72 -8.62 -12.38
CA ASN A 62 -19.91 -7.92 -13.65
C ASN A 62 -18.80 -6.91 -14.01
N PHE A 63 -17.68 -6.90 -13.29
CA PHE A 63 -16.59 -5.96 -13.53
C PHE A 63 -15.93 -6.17 -14.90
N VAL A 64 -15.80 -5.08 -15.67
CA VAL A 64 -15.07 -5.04 -16.95
C VAL A 64 -13.86 -4.12 -16.82
N ALA A 65 -12.66 -4.65 -17.10
CA ALA A 65 -11.41 -3.92 -16.91
C ALA A 65 -11.26 -2.68 -17.81
N ASP A 66 -11.66 -2.79 -19.08
CA ASP A 66 -11.56 -1.69 -20.06
C ASP A 66 -12.45 -0.49 -19.70
N ASN A 67 -13.42 -0.67 -18.81
CA ASN A 67 -14.35 0.37 -18.37
C ASN A 67 -14.45 0.43 -16.83
N TYR A 68 -13.32 0.19 -16.16
CA TYR A 68 -13.25 0.08 -14.69
C TYR A 68 -13.88 1.27 -13.95
N ALA A 69 -13.85 2.47 -14.55
CA ALA A 69 -14.39 3.69 -13.96
C ALA A 69 -15.92 3.67 -13.78
N GLN A 70 -16.63 2.81 -14.52
CA GLN A 70 -18.09 2.64 -14.39
C GLN A 70 -18.48 1.52 -13.41
N HIS A 71 -17.50 0.81 -12.85
CA HIS A 71 -17.74 -0.30 -11.94
C HIS A 71 -17.29 0.06 -10.52
N GLU A 72 -18.02 -0.45 -9.55
CA GLU A 72 -17.58 -0.46 -8.16
C GLU A 72 -16.51 -1.54 -7.97
N PHE A 73 -15.38 -1.14 -7.40
CA PHE A 73 -14.29 -2.02 -7.00
C PHE A 73 -13.53 -1.38 -5.83
N ALA A 74 -12.77 -2.19 -5.11
CA ALA A 74 -11.85 -1.74 -4.08
C ALA A 74 -10.45 -2.30 -4.36
N LEU A 75 -9.44 -1.46 -4.18
CA LEU A 75 -8.03 -1.85 -4.25
C LEU A 75 -7.39 -1.52 -2.90
N ASP A 76 -6.85 -2.53 -2.23
CA ASP A 76 -6.05 -2.36 -1.01
C ASP A 76 -4.58 -2.53 -1.35
N LEU A 77 -3.74 -1.64 -0.82
CA LEU A 77 -2.30 -1.64 -0.99
C LEU A 77 -1.66 -1.65 0.40
N ASN A 78 -1.32 -2.83 0.88
CA ASN A 78 -0.64 -3.01 2.15
C ASN A 78 0.88 -2.82 1.95
N TYR A 79 1.40 -1.66 2.34
CA TYR A 79 2.81 -1.34 2.28
C TYR A 79 3.60 -2.15 3.31
N LEU A 80 4.54 -2.96 2.83
CA LEU A 80 5.38 -3.82 3.68
C LEU A 80 6.68 -3.14 4.13
N ARG A 81 6.81 -1.85 3.85
CA ARG A 81 8.00 -1.05 4.12
C ARG A 81 7.59 0.26 4.78
N ASN A 82 8.38 0.65 5.77
CA ASN A 82 8.30 2.00 6.33
C ASN A 82 8.88 2.96 5.30
N PHE A 83 8.03 3.47 4.43
CA PHE A 83 8.33 4.73 3.79
C PHE A 83 8.41 5.78 4.90
N GLN A 84 9.43 6.63 4.90
CA GLN A 84 9.46 7.80 5.78
C GLN A 84 8.29 8.70 5.34
N GLY A 85 7.07 8.49 5.86
CA GLY A 85 5.82 9.06 5.33
C GLY A 85 5.79 10.59 5.30
N LYS A 86 6.59 11.21 6.17
CA LYS A 86 6.90 12.64 6.19
C LYS A 86 7.57 13.14 4.90
N ASP A 87 8.42 12.32 4.28
CA ASP A 87 9.10 12.66 3.02
C ASP A 87 8.18 12.45 1.81
N ILE A 88 7.26 11.46 1.87
CA ILE A 88 6.26 11.23 0.81
C ILE A 88 5.22 12.35 0.77
N ALA A 89 4.66 12.76 1.90
CA ALA A 89 3.66 13.83 1.94
C ALA A 89 4.25 15.15 1.42
N LYS A 90 5.46 15.50 1.88
CA LYS A 90 6.17 16.70 1.43
C LYS A 90 6.46 16.66 -0.07
N ARG A 91 6.98 15.53 -0.56
CA ARG A 91 7.29 15.36 -1.99
C ARG A 91 6.03 15.33 -2.84
N SER A 92 4.92 14.74 -2.37
CA SER A 92 3.64 14.75 -3.06
C SER A 92 3.05 16.16 -3.18
N ILE A 93 3.14 16.98 -2.13
CA ILE A 93 2.71 18.39 -2.18
C ILE A 93 3.59 19.20 -3.13
N GLU A 94 4.90 18.97 -3.13
CA GLU A 94 5.83 19.64 -4.05
C GLU A 94 5.64 19.22 -5.50
N GLU A 95 5.36 17.95 -5.77
CA GLU A 95 5.06 17.46 -7.12
C GLU A 95 3.67 17.94 -7.60
N MET A 96 2.63 17.95 -6.74
CA MET A 96 1.33 18.55 -7.08
C MET A 96 1.45 20.04 -7.41
N ARG A 97 2.29 20.78 -6.66
CA ARG A 97 2.56 22.20 -6.93
C ARG A 97 3.29 22.40 -8.27
N ARG A 98 4.17 21.47 -8.66
CA ARG A 98 4.91 21.52 -9.93
C ARG A 98 4.08 21.05 -11.13
N ALA A 99 3.17 20.08 -10.94
CA ALA A 99 2.44 19.37 -11.99
C ALA A 99 1.24 20.12 -12.60
N SER A 100 1.14 21.45 -12.41
CA SER A 100 0.24 22.39 -13.12
C SER A 100 -1.09 22.75 -12.45
N LYS A 101 -1.41 24.06 -12.42
CA LYS A 101 -2.72 24.71 -12.20
C LYS A 101 -3.73 24.01 -11.27
N LEU A 102 -3.31 23.54 -10.11
CA LEU A 102 -4.24 23.02 -9.12
C LEU A 102 -4.85 24.15 -8.30
N ASP A 103 -6.18 24.07 -8.16
CA ASP A 103 -7.00 24.90 -7.28
C ASP A 103 -6.36 24.99 -5.90
N GLU A 104 -6.01 26.21 -5.49
CA GLU A 104 -5.39 26.52 -4.21
C GLU A 104 -6.19 25.90 -3.05
N SER A 105 -7.51 25.75 -3.21
CA SER A 105 -8.40 25.14 -2.21
C SER A 105 -8.02 23.67 -1.88
N LEU A 106 -7.61 22.89 -2.88
CA LEU A 106 -7.24 21.48 -2.72
C LEU A 106 -5.89 21.36 -2.01
N LEU A 107 -4.95 22.25 -2.33
CA LEU A 107 -3.65 22.33 -1.65
C LEU A 107 -3.81 22.70 -0.18
N GLN A 108 -4.67 23.68 0.14
CA GLN A 108 -4.96 24.07 1.52
C GLN A 108 -5.63 22.94 2.31
N THR A 109 -6.51 22.18 1.67
CA THR A 109 -7.13 20.99 2.28
C THR A 109 -6.09 19.93 2.63
N GLY A 110 -5.16 19.64 1.72
CA GLY A 110 -4.05 18.69 1.97
C GLY A 110 -3.13 19.14 3.11
N ILE A 111 -2.77 20.44 3.16
CA ILE A 111 -1.95 21.02 4.24
C ILE A 111 -2.68 20.96 5.58
N ALA A 112 -3.99 21.23 5.60
CA ALA A 112 -4.80 21.13 6.81
C ALA A 112 -4.81 19.68 7.34
N MET A 113 -5.03 18.70 6.47
CA MET A 113 -5.03 17.28 6.84
C MET A 113 -3.67 16.82 7.38
N GLN A 114 -2.55 17.29 6.82
CA GLN A 114 -1.22 17.02 7.37
C GLN A 114 -1.08 17.54 8.81
N LYS A 115 -1.48 18.79 9.09
CA LYS A 115 -1.43 19.38 10.43
C LYS A 115 -2.32 18.62 11.44
N TYR A 116 -3.46 18.10 11.01
CA TYR A 116 -4.32 17.25 11.84
C TYR A 116 -3.63 15.94 12.22
N SER A 117 -2.93 15.30 11.29
CA SER A 117 -2.19 14.05 11.56
C SER A 117 -1.04 14.27 12.57
N GLU A 118 -0.34 15.40 12.50
CA GLU A 118 0.75 15.75 13.42
C GLU A 118 0.23 16.02 14.85
N ARG A 119 -0.91 16.72 15.00
CA ARG A 119 -1.55 16.95 16.31
C ARG A 119 -2.15 15.70 16.92
N ALA A 120 -2.63 14.77 16.10
CA ALA A 120 -3.14 13.48 16.56
C ALA A 120 -2.00 12.58 17.06
N SER A 121 -0.86 12.56 16.36
CA SER A 121 0.33 11.82 16.78
C SER A 121 0.98 12.41 18.03
N GLY A 122 0.99 13.73 18.20
CA GLY A 122 1.56 14.39 19.39
C GLY A 122 0.79 14.18 20.69
N ARG A 123 -0.48 13.75 20.63
CA ARG A 123 -1.30 13.44 21.81
C ARG A 123 -1.14 12.01 22.32
N GLN A 124 -0.54 11.09 21.55
CA GLN A 124 -0.37 9.69 22.00
C GLN A 124 0.77 9.48 23.02
N HIS A 125 1.65 10.47 23.24
CA HIS A 125 2.72 10.35 24.22
C HIS A 125 2.37 10.86 25.64
N HIS A 126 1.12 11.27 25.89
CA HIS A 126 0.73 11.75 27.22
C HIS A 126 -0.64 11.20 27.65
N ARG A 127 -0.60 10.31 28.65
CA ARG A 127 -1.72 9.65 29.39
C ARG A 127 -2.03 8.24 28.84
N LEU A 128 -1.85 7.14 29.60
CA LEU A 128 -2.31 6.85 30.97
C LEU A 128 -1.30 5.95 31.72
N SER A 129 -0.77 6.42 32.85
CA SER A 129 -0.34 5.53 33.95
C SER A 129 -1.50 5.50 34.94
N PRO A 130 -2.11 4.33 35.26
CA PRO A 130 -3.07 4.26 36.35
C PRO A 130 -2.29 4.37 37.66
N ALA A 131 -2.49 5.49 38.36
CA ALA A 131 -2.10 5.58 39.76
C ALA A 131 -2.92 4.56 40.55
N ARG A 132 -2.22 3.64 41.22
CA ARG A 132 -2.75 2.85 42.33
C ARG A 132 -1.82 3.02 43.50
#